data_AF-U5BWL2-F1
#
_entry.id   AF-U5BWL2-F1
#
_cell.length_a   1.000
_cell.length_b   1.000
_cell.length_c   1.000
_cell.angle_alpha   90.00
_cell.angle_beta   90.00
_cell.angle_gamma   90.00
#
_symmetry.space_group_name_H-M   'P 1'
#
loop_
_entity.id
_entity.type
_entity.pdbx_description
1 polymer ?
#
loop_
_entity_poly.entity_id
_entity_poly.type
_entity_poly.pdbx_seq_one_letter_code
_entity_poly.pdbx_strand_id
1 'polypeptide(L)'
;MIDDIKFEIPFDPPLEFRQKITHPFEWNGMVFSPEFNKNGDVTSYTGELKNLYLKMISGKIIVVNSLHKFYHGNNYSEFTEWEIKQCMETLSAVFGDVFWESRITKLTVAINLECDPKRIIERLISFKGNPMEPMRPRNSRTVYGKRYPSTHYNIKIYDKQFEVKKCDRLDIVPTLRIEIEMNMAYFQKRRLNPILIFNPRDLWSQSAAAFLTFELYEVISSLGFDYGLDPEQARDFHDASVIIFMSNPLFKKVLKKKSNYRTYKGYERRLEELRQEFKGEDYNQMLEKLLEKKLKFLNSIPVA
;
A
#
# COMPACT_ATOMS: atom_id res chain seq x y z
N MET A 1 -0.14 8.76 -5.07
CA MET A 1 1.13 8.05 -4.75
C MET A 1 1.22 7.78 -3.25
N ILE A 2 1.21 8.81 -2.39
CA ILE A 2 0.99 8.62 -0.94
C ILE A 2 -0.52 8.61 -0.69
N ASP A 3 -1.01 7.71 0.17
CA ASP A 3 -2.43 7.65 0.57
C ASP A 3 -2.57 7.78 2.09
N ASP A 4 -2.31 6.71 2.84
CA ASP A 4 -2.34 6.76 4.30
C ASP A 4 -1.01 7.21 4.88
N ILE A 5 -1.09 7.91 6.01
CA ILE A 5 0.08 8.29 6.78
C ILE A 5 -0.22 8.16 8.27
N LYS A 6 0.82 7.94 9.07
CA LYS A 6 0.75 8.04 10.53
C LYS A 6 1.80 9.01 11.04
N PHE A 7 1.34 10.15 11.52
CA PHE A 7 2.14 11.14 12.23
C PHE A 7 2.11 10.89 13.74
N GLU A 8 3.23 11.17 14.38
CA GLU A 8 3.33 11.37 15.82
C GLU A 8 3.79 12.80 16.06
N ILE A 9 2.84 13.66 16.39
CA ILE A 9 3.05 15.10 16.58
C ILE A 9 3.35 15.32 18.07
N PRO A 10 4.54 15.81 18.43
CA PRO A 10 4.77 16.25 19.80
C PRO A 10 3.89 17.46 20.08
N PHE A 11 3.29 17.54 21.26
CA PHE A 11 2.50 18.70 21.65
C PHE A 11 2.58 18.93 23.14
N ASP A 12 2.32 20.17 23.56
CA ASP A 12 2.08 20.45 24.96
C ASP A 12 0.61 20.13 25.29
N PRO A 13 0.32 19.15 26.17
CA PRO A 13 -1.06 18.71 26.38
C PRO A 13 -1.91 19.80 27.03
N PRO A 14 -3.18 19.98 26.60
CA PRO A 14 -4.10 20.92 27.23
C PRO A 14 -4.39 20.51 28.67
N LEU A 15 -4.92 21.45 29.46
CA LEU A 15 -5.17 21.25 30.89
C LEU A 15 -6.09 20.04 31.14
N GLU A 16 -7.09 19.87 30.30
CA GLU A 16 -8.06 18.78 30.30
C GLU A 16 -7.38 17.41 30.22
N PHE A 17 -6.40 17.26 29.34
CA PHE A 17 -5.60 16.04 29.22
C PHE A 17 -4.78 15.79 30.48
N ARG A 18 -4.13 16.84 31.02
CA ARG A 18 -3.30 16.75 32.24
C ARG A 18 -4.14 16.39 33.46
N GLN A 19 -5.36 16.91 33.54
CA GLN A 19 -6.33 16.66 34.61
C GLN A 19 -7.06 15.33 34.45
N LYS A 20 -6.90 14.63 33.32
CA LYS A 20 -7.56 13.36 33.02
C LYS A 20 -9.08 13.43 33.16
N ILE A 21 -9.69 14.50 32.63
CA ILE A 21 -11.14 14.65 32.67
C ILE A 21 -11.86 13.47 32.01
N THR A 22 -13.02 13.11 32.55
CA THR A 22 -13.77 11.90 32.19
C THR A 22 -14.93 12.17 31.23
N HIS A 23 -15.05 13.40 30.72
CA HIS A 23 -16.02 13.78 29.71
C HIS A 23 -15.31 14.39 28.48
N PRO A 24 -16.00 14.47 27.33
CA PRO A 24 -15.43 15.10 26.16
C PRO A 24 -15.07 16.57 26.38
N PHE A 25 -14.09 17.07 25.62
CA PHE A 25 -13.69 18.48 25.59
C PHE A 25 -13.29 18.92 24.19
N GLU A 26 -13.30 20.24 23.96
CA GLU A 26 -12.86 20.83 22.70
C GLU A 26 -11.41 21.31 22.79
N TRP A 27 -10.62 21.01 21.78
CA TRP A 27 -9.26 21.53 21.62
C TRP A 27 -8.90 21.69 20.14
N ASN A 28 -8.37 22.86 19.77
CA ASN A 28 -8.09 23.26 18.39
C ASN A 28 -9.27 23.01 17.43
N GLY A 29 -10.50 23.31 17.87
CA GLY A 29 -11.72 23.15 17.07
C GLY A 29 -12.16 21.70 16.85
N MET A 30 -11.60 20.75 17.62
CA MET A 30 -11.94 19.32 17.55
C MET A 30 -12.45 18.84 18.91
N VAL A 31 -13.44 17.96 18.90
CA VAL A 31 -13.94 17.32 20.14
C VAL A 31 -13.15 16.04 20.40
N PHE A 32 -12.59 15.94 21.60
CA PHE A 32 -11.84 14.80 22.09
C PHE A 32 -12.63 14.05 23.16
N SER A 33 -12.84 12.75 22.95
CA SER A 33 -13.55 11.85 23.89
C SER A 33 -12.57 10.96 24.65
N PRO A 34 -12.76 10.75 25.97
CA PRO A 34 -11.85 9.93 26.78
C PRO A 34 -11.95 8.44 26.44
N GLU A 35 -10.81 7.76 26.45
CA GLU A 35 -10.70 6.30 26.42
C GLU A 35 -10.24 5.78 27.79
N PHE A 36 -10.96 4.79 28.30
CA PHE A 36 -10.75 4.23 29.63
C PHE A 36 -10.05 2.88 29.57
N ASN A 37 -9.16 2.60 30.53
CA ASN A 37 -8.67 1.25 30.76
C ASN A 37 -9.74 0.39 31.48
N LYS A 38 -9.39 -0.88 31.76
CA LYS A 38 -10.27 -1.80 32.49
C LYS A 38 -10.56 -1.38 33.94
N ASN A 39 -9.74 -0.50 34.52
CA ASN A 39 -9.88 0.00 35.87
C ASN A 39 -10.73 1.29 35.93
N GLY A 40 -11.16 1.83 34.79
CA GLY A 40 -11.89 3.09 34.70
C GLY A 40 -11.01 4.35 34.66
N ASP A 41 -9.69 4.22 34.53
CA ASP A 41 -8.80 5.38 34.38
C ASP A 41 -8.72 5.83 32.92
N VAL A 42 -8.68 7.14 32.71
CA VAL A 42 -8.42 7.72 31.38
C VAL A 42 -6.98 7.44 30.94
N THR A 43 -6.84 6.88 29.74
CA THR A 43 -5.55 6.50 29.13
C THR A 43 -5.17 7.32 27.92
N SER A 44 -6.16 7.77 27.16
CA SER A 44 -6.00 8.61 25.98
C SER A 44 -7.30 9.32 25.66
N TYR A 45 -7.26 10.22 24.69
CA TYR A 45 -8.44 10.82 24.10
C TYR A 45 -8.43 10.67 22.60
N THR A 46 -9.61 10.53 22.01
CA THR A 46 -9.77 10.32 20.58
C THR A 46 -10.65 11.39 19.97
N GLY A 47 -10.31 11.80 18.76
CA GLY A 47 -11.04 12.81 18.02
C GLY A 47 -10.92 12.55 16.53
N GLU A 48 -11.61 13.36 15.74
CA GLU A 48 -11.62 13.26 14.28
C GLU A 48 -11.41 14.64 13.66
N LEU A 49 -10.66 14.66 12.56
CA LEU A 49 -10.46 15.83 11.71
C LEU A 49 -10.76 15.41 10.29
N LYS A 50 -12.02 15.63 9.86
CA LYS A 50 -12.57 15.03 8.65
C LYS A 50 -12.34 13.50 8.67
N ASN A 51 -11.65 12.94 7.68
CA ASN A 51 -11.35 11.51 7.62
C ASN A 51 -10.14 11.07 8.50
N LEU A 52 -9.40 12.01 9.09
CA LEU A 52 -8.24 11.65 9.92
C LEU A 52 -8.70 11.33 11.35
N TYR A 53 -8.17 10.23 11.88
CA TYR A 53 -8.36 9.84 13.28
C TYR A 53 -7.21 10.36 14.11
N LEU A 54 -7.55 10.95 15.26
CA LEU A 54 -6.62 11.57 16.19
C LEU A 54 -6.66 10.82 17.51
N LYS A 55 -5.49 10.61 18.11
CA LYS A 55 -5.35 10.06 19.45
C LYS A 55 -4.30 10.83 20.25
N MET A 56 -4.76 11.54 21.27
CA MET A 56 -3.90 12.17 22.28
C MET A 56 -3.44 11.10 23.28
N ILE A 57 -2.13 10.88 23.37
CA ILE A 57 -1.55 9.90 24.29
C ILE A 57 -0.11 10.26 24.62
N SER A 58 0.29 10.16 25.89
CA SER A 58 1.70 10.28 26.33
C SER A 58 2.45 11.49 25.76
N GLY A 59 1.85 12.69 25.78
CA GLY A 59 2.49 13.93 25.31
C GLY A 59 2.64 14.04 23.79
N LYS A 60 1.94 13.22 23.02
CA LYS A 60 1.86 13.30 21.56
C LYS A 60 0.44 13.14 21.05
N ILE A 61 0.20 13.64 19.85
CA ILE A 61 -1.01 13.36 19.07
C ILE A 61 -0.61 12.42 17.93
N ILE A 62 -1.25 11.26 17.91
CA ILE A 62 -1.17 10.35 16.77
C ILE A 62 -2.25 10.77 15.79
N VAL A 63 -1.85 11.11 14.57
CA VAL A 63 -2.77 11.38 13.46
C VAL A 63 -2.60 10.27 12.43
N VAL A 64 -3.70 9.62 12.03
CA VAL A 64 -3.66 8.48 11.10
C VAL A 64 -4.86 8.50 10.15
N ASN A 65 -4.75 7.71 9.08
CA ASN A 65 -5.71 7.43 8.00
C ASN A 65 -5.32 8.12 6.68
N SER A 66 -6.15 7.95 5.64
CA SER A 66 -5.93 8.44 4.28
C SER A 66 -5.95 9.96 4.18
N LEU A 67 -4.83 10.52 3.69
CA LEU A 67 -4.72 11.92 3.26
C LEU A 67 -5.56 12.19 2.02
N HIS A 68 -5.71 11.20 1.14
CA HIS A 68 -6.54 11.32 -0.05
C HIS A 68 -8.00 11.57 0.35
N LYS A 69 -8.56 10.75 1.26
CA LYS A 69 -9.90 10.96 1.80
C LYS A 69 -10.01 12.22 2.66
N PHE A 70 -8.93 12.63 3.33
CA PHE A 70 -8.91 13.90 4.06
C PHE A 70 -9.13 15.10 3.13
N TYR A 71 -8.57 15.04 1.91
CA TYR A 71 -8.71 16.08 0.90
C TYR A 71 -10.03 15.95 0.11
N HIS A 72 -10.29 14.78 -0.46
CA HIS A 72 -11.36 14.54 -1.45
C HIS A 72 -12.62 13.87 -0.89
N GLY A 73 -12.60 13.39 0.36
CA GLY A 73 -13.66 12.54 0.91
C GLY A 73 -13.71 11.12 0.34
N ASN A 74 -12.82 10.78 -0.60
CA ASN A 74 -12.71 9.46 -1.23
C ASN A 74 -11.23 9.12 -1.51
N ASN A 75 -10.93 7.88 -1.90
CA ASN A 75 -9.58 7.47 -2.34
C ASN A 75 -9.55 6.73 -3.68
N TYR A 76 -10.55 6.93 -4.53
CA TYR A 76 -10.59 6.35 -5.87
C TYR A 76 -10.32 7.37 -6.99
N SER A 77 -10.45 8.67 -6.70
CA SER A 77 -10.09 9.76 -7.60
C SER A 77 -8.57 9.90 -7.78
N GLU A 78 -8.12 10.92 -8.51
CA GLU A 78 -6.70 11.26 -8.57
C GLU A 78 -6.26 11.96 -7.28
N PHE A 79 -5.00 11.76 -6.90
CA PHE A 79 -4.40 12.43 -5.75
C PHE A 79 -2.94 12.78 -6.03
N THR A 80 -2.71 14.07 -6.20
CA THR A 80 -1.50 14.69 -6.72
C THR A 80 -0.55 15.11 -5.60
N GLU A 81 0.71 15.41 -5.97
CA GLU A 81 1.70 15.93 -5.02
C GLU A 81 1.30 17.30 -4.45
N TRP A 82 0.69 18.16 -5.27
CA TRP A 82 0.17 19.45 -4.82
C TRP A 82 -0.91 19.28 -3.75
N GLU A 83 -1.85 18.34 -3.93
CA GLU A 83 -2.89 18.08 -2.94
C GLU A 83 -2.30 17.50 -1.64
N ILE A 84 -1.25 16.67 -1.73
CA ILE A 84 -0.50 16.23 -0.54
C ILE A 84 0.09 17.45 0.19
N LYS A 85 0.68 18.41 -0.53
CA LYS A 85 1.21 19.65 0.06
C LYS A 85 0.10 20.44 0.77
N GLN A 86 -1.07 20.59 0.14
CA GLN A 86 -2.23 21.25 0.73
C GLN A 86 -2.72 20.54 2.01
N CYS A 87 -2.68 19.20 2.04
CA CYS A 87 -2.96 18.46 3.28
C CYS A 87 -1.97 18.82 4.39
N MET A 88 -0.68 18.90 4.09
CA MET A 88 0.35 19.23 5.09
C MET A 88 0.21 20.67 5.61
N GLU A 89 -0.08 21.62 4.72
CA GLU A 89 -0.36 23.02 5.09
C GLU A 89 -1.62 23.12 5.99
N THR A 90 -2.67 22.37 5.66
CA THR A 90 -3.89 22.30 6.49
C THR A 90 -3.59 21.73 7.88
N LEU A 91 -2.80 20.66 7.95
CA LEU A 91 -2.40 20.06 9.23
C LEU A 91 -1.51 21.01 10.04
N SER A 92 -0.59 21.72 9.38
CA SER A 92 0.24 22.74 10.03
C SER A 92 -0.60 23.89 10.58
N ALA A 93 -1.68 24.30 9.91
CA ALA A 93 -2.58 25.33 10.42
C ALA A 93 -3.33 24.88 11.69
N VAL A 94 -3.64 23.58 11.80
CA VAL A 94 -4.35 23.00 12.96
C VAL A 94 -3.42 22.75 14.15
N PHE A 95 -2.20 22.24 13.90
CA PHE A 95 -1.29 21.81 14.97
C PHE A 95 -0.13 22.79 15.21
N GLY A 96 -0.01 23.85 14.41
CA GLY A 96 1.10 24.81 14.47
C GLY A 96 2.40 24.26 13.89
N ASP A 97 3.48 25.04 14.03
CA ASP A 97 4.78 24.74 13.42
C ASP A 97 5.39 23.41 13.90
N VAL A 98 5.03 22.96 15.10
CA VAL A 98 5.48 21.67 15.66
C VAL A 98 5.02 20.46 14.80
N PHE A 99 3.98 20.62 13.98
CA PHE A 99 3.57 19.60 13.00
C PHE A 99 4.72 19.20 12.09
N TRP A 100 5.54 20.15 11.69
CA TRP A 100 6.64 19.92 10.78
C TRP A 100 7.78 19.08 11.37
N GLU A 101 7.84 19.02 12.69
CA GLU A 101 8.78 18.20 13.47
C GLU A 101 8.20 16.82 13.80
N SER A 102 6.95 16.56 13.39
CA SER A 102 6.28 15.30 13.66
C SER A 102 7.00 14.12 13.00
N ARG A 103 6.94 12.97 13.67
CA ARG A 103 7.54 11.75 13.15
C ARG A 103 6.55 10.97 12.31
N ILE A 104 6.91 10.66 11.07
CA ILE A 104 6.19 9.73 10.22
C ILE A 104 6.60 8.30 10.60
N THR A 105 5.66 7.52 11.14
CA THR A 105 5.91 6.15 11.61
C THR A 105 5.34 5.07 10.68
N LYS A 106 4.32 5.42 9.90
CA LYS A 106 3.74 4.58 8.86
C LYS A 106 3.43 5.45 7.64
N LEU A 107 3.64 4.92 6.45
CA LEU A 107 3.31 5.55 5.19
C LEU A 107 2.77 4.49 4.24
N THR A 108 1.66 4.75 3.56
CA THR A 108 1.12 3.88 2.54
C THR A 108 1.34 4.52 1.18
N VAL A 109 2.02 3.81 0.29
CA VAL A 109 2.08 4.15 -1.13
C VAL A 109 0.94 3.42 -1.83
N ALA A 110 0.09 4.14 -2.53
CA ALA A 110 -1.03 3.58 -3.28
C ALA A 110 -1.15 4.15 -4.69
N ILE A 111 -1.57 3.29 -5.62
CA ILE A 111 -1.84 3.67 -7.01
C ILE A 111 -3.10 2.97 -7.52
N ASN A 112 -3.94 3.74 -8.22
CA ASN A 112 -5.11 3.25 -8.95
C ASN A 112 -4.75 3.10 -10.43
N LEU A 113 -4.89 1.89 -10.97
CA LEU A 113 -4.63 1.57 -12.37
C LEU A 113 -5.95 1.17 -13.03
N GLU A 114 -6.34 1.90 -14.08
CA GLU A 114 -7.52 1.58 -14.87
C GLU A 114 -7.26 0.34 -15.74
N CYS A 115 -7.85 -0.78 -15.35
CA CYS A 115 -7.79 -2.07 -16.04
C CYS A 115 -8.89 -2.99 -15.49
N ASP A 116 -9.10 -4.16 -16.11
CA ASP A 116 -9.98 -5.20 -15.54
C ASP A 116 -9.30 -5.86 -14.33
N PRO A 117 -9.73 -5.57 -13.07
CA PRO A 117 -9.04 -6.07 -11.89
C PRO A 117 -9.25 -7.57 -11.72
N LYS A 118 -10.41 -8.08 -12.14
CA LYS A 118 -10.77 -9.49 -11.99
C LYS A 118 -9.80 -10.36 -12.78
N ARG A 119 -9.50 -9.99 -14.02
CA ARG A 119 -8.52 -10.67 -14.89
C ARG A 119 -7.16 -10.80 -14.22
N ILE A 120 -6.70 -9.74 -13.54
CA ILE A 120 -5.41 -9.72 -12.84
C ILE A 120 -5.46 -10.56 -11.56
N ILE A 121 -6.48 -10.35 -10.72
CA ILE A 121 -6.58 -10.97 -9.40
C ILE A 121 -6.75 -12.49 -9.50
N GLU A 122 -7.51 -12.98 -10.47
CA GLU A 122 -7.69 -14.42 -10.69
C GLU A 122 -6.35 -15.13 -10.96
N ARG A 123 -5.46 -14.48 -11.73
CA ARG A 123 -4.15 -15.02 -12.09
C ARG A 123 -3.04 -14.71 -11.09
N LEU A 124 -3.15 -13.67 -10.27
CA LEU A 124 -2.08 -13.29 -9.33
C LEU A 124 -1.85 -14.35 -8.24
N ILE A 125 -0.74 -15.07 -8.19
CA ILE A 125 -0.57 -16.17 -7.21
C ILE A 125 0.42 -15.87 -6.09
N SER A 126 1.42 -15.02 -6.33
CA SER A 126 2.54 -14.86 -5.39
C SER A 126 3.17 -13.48 -5.46
N PHE A 127 3.89 -13.14 -4.39
CA PHE A 127 4.80 -12.00 -4.32
C PHE A 127 6.18 -12.47 -3.86
N LYS A 128 7.24 -12.14 -4.63
CA LYS A 128 8.61 -12.65 -4.41
C LYS A 128 8.66 -14.17 -4.29
N GLY A 129 7.79 -14.86 -5.03
CA GLY A 129 7.66 -16.33 -5.02
C GLY A 129 6.97 -16.92 -3.80
N ASN A 130 6.45 -16.11 -2.87
CA ASN A 130 5.67 -16.58 -1.73
C ASN A 130 4.17 -16.41 -2.03
N PRO A 131 3.31 -17.40 -1.70
CA PRO A 131 1.87 -17.31 -1.91
C PRO A 131 1.26 -16.06 -1.25
N MET A 132 0.32 -15.43 -1.94
CA MET A 132 -0.47 -14.32 -1.38
C MET A 132 -1.77 -14.83 -0.76
N GLU A 133 -2.23 -14.16 0.30
CA GLU A 133 -3.48 -14.47 0.97
C GLU A 133 -4.67 -13.83 0.24
N PRO A 134 -5.80 -14.53 0.08
CA PRO A 134 -6.99 -13.94 -0.53
C PRO A 134 -7.63 -12.89 0.38
N MET A 135 -8.05 -11.77 -0.19
CA MET A 135 -8.87 -10.75 0.47
C MET A 135 -10.34 -11.03 0.19
N ARG A 136 -11.15 -11.12 1.25
CA ARG A 136 -12.58 -11.42 1.17
C ARG A 136 -13.41 -10.44 2.01
N PRO A 137 -14.62 -10.07 1.58
CA PRO A 137 -15.57 -9.39 2.43
C PRO A 137 -15.88 -10.23 3.68
N ARG A 138 -16.19 -9.56 4.79
CA ARG A 138 -16.83 -10.23 5.93
C ARG A 138 -18.08 -10.97 5.44
N ASN A 139 -18.17 -12.26 5.77
CA ASN A 139 -19.28 -13.16 5.40
C ASN A 139 -19.44 -13.46 3.89
N SER A 140 -18.40 -13.29 3.07
CA SER A 140 -18.43 -13.72 1.67
C SER A 140 -17.26 -14.62 1.31
N ARG A 141 -17.49 -15.54 0.37
CA ARG A 141 -16.44 -16.36 -0.26
C ARG A 141 -15.79 -15.66 -1.46
N THR A 142 -16.40 -14.59 -1.97
CA THR A 142 -15.89 -13.82 -3.10
C THR A 142 -14.54 -13.21 -2.75
N VAL A 143 -13.53 -13.53 -3.55
CA VAL A 143 -12.19 -12.94 -3.45
C VAL A 143 -12.19 -11.69 -4.33
N TYR A 144 -11.89 -10.53 -3.74
CA TYR A 144 -11.83 -9.25 -4.46
C TYR A 144 -10.40 -8.70 -4.53
N GLY A 145 -9.42 -9.44 -4.03
CA GLY A 145 -8.03 -9.02 -4.01
C GLY A 145 -7.14 -10.04 -3.33
N LYS A 146 -5.84 -9.73 -3.27
CA LYS A 146 -4.82 -10.54 -2.61
C LYS A 146 -3.92 -9.64 -1.79
N ARG A 147 -3.45 -10.15 -0.65
CA ARG A 147 -2.53 -9.44 0.24
C ARG A 147 -1.32 -10.29 0.57
N TYR A 148 -0.20 -9.62 0.83
CA TYR A 148 1.00 -10.22 1.35
C TYR A 148 1.36 -9.51 2.66
N PRO A 149 1.04 -10.12 3.83
CA PRO A 149 1.43 -9.56 5.12
C PRO A 149 2.90 -9.83 5.39
N SER A 150 3.61 -8.82 5.90
CA SER A 150 4.98 -8.96 6.39
C SER A 150 5.19 -8.09 7.64
N THR A 151 6.24 -8.40 8.40
CA THR A 151 6.57 -7.69 9.65
C THR A 151 6.81 -6.20 9.42
N HIS A 152 7.38 -5.83 8.26
CA HIS A 152 7.81 -4.47 7.98
C HIS A 152 6.96 -3.75 6.94
N TYR A 153 6.14 -4.48 6.18
CA TYR A 153 5.24 -3.92 5.20
C TYR A 153 4.09 -4.86 4.90
N ASN A 154 2.99 -4.32 4.39
CA ASN A 154 1.92 -5.12 3.81
C ASN A 154 1.71 -4.68 2.37
N ILE A 155 1.52 -5.64 1.47
CA ILE A 155 1.10 -5.35 0.09
C ILE A 155 -0.35 -5.79 -0.07
N LYS A 156 -1.16 -4.95 -0.72
CA LYS A 156 -2.53 -5.29 -1.12
C LYS A 156 -2.71 -4.98 -2.59
N ILE A 157 -3.34 -5.89 -3.31
CA ILE A 157 -3.69 -5.73 -4.72
C ILE A 157 -5.14 -6.17 -4.87
N TYR A 158 -6.03 -5.25 -5.20
CA TYR A 158 -7.47 -5.52 -5.12
C TYR A 158 -8.30 -4.72 -6.11
N ASP A 159 -9.52 -5.18 -6.32
CA ASP A 159 -10.55 -4.55 -7.13
C ASP A 159 -11.12 -3.36 -6.35
N LYS A 160 -10.70 -2.16 -6.75
CA LYS A 160 -11.13 -0.92 -6.12
C LYS A 160 -12.57 -0.57 -6.49
N GLN A 161 -13.01 -0.94 -7.70
CA GLN A 161 -14.40 -0.77 -8.11
C GLN A 161 -15.33 -1.57 -7.21
N PHE A 162 -14.98 -2.83 -6.93
CA PHE A 162 -15.72 -3.67 -5.99
C PHE A 162 -15.77 -3.06 -4.58
N GLU A 163 -14.64 -2.56 -4.06
CA GLU A 163 -14.60 -1.91 -2.74
C GLU A 163 -15.53 -0.68 -2.68
N VAL A 164 -15.41 0.23 -3.66
CA VAL A 164 -16.20 1.48 -3.71
C VAL A 164 -17.69 1.18 -3.87
N LYS A 165 -18.05 0.24 -4.74
CA LYS A 165 -19.45 -0.19 -4.88
C LYS A 165 -20.03 -0.72 -3.58
N LYS A 166 -19.22 -1.43 -2.79
CA LYS A 166 -19.67 -2.01 -1.52
C LYS A 166 -19.73 -0.99 -0.39
N CYS A 167 -18.73 -0.13 -0.26
CA CYS A 167 -18.61 0.83 0.84
C CYS A 167 -19.45 2.09 0.60
N ASP A 168 -19.38 2.63 -0.63
CA ASP A 168 -19.90 3.95 -0.96
C ASP A 168 -21.15 3.87 -1.86
N ARG A 169 -21.49 2.68 -2.37
CA ARG A 169 -22.62 2.43 -3.30
C ARG A 169 -22.50 3.19 -4.63
N LEU A 170 -21.27 3.43 -5.07
CA LEU A 170 -20.95 4.12 -6.31
C LEU A 170 -20.33 3.14 -7.32
N ASP A 171 -20.66 3.32 -8.59
CA ASP A 171 -19.99 2.65 -9.70
C ASP A 171 -18.90 3.57 -10.26
N ILE A 172 -17.67 3.07 -10.24
CA ILE A 172 -16.50 3.72 -10.85
C ILE A 172 -15.99 2.88 -12.03
N VAL A 173 -15.07 3.41 -12.82
CA VAL A 173 -14.40 2.63 -13.86
C VAL A 173 -13.64 1.44 -13.25
N PRO A 174 -13.54 0.28 -13.95
CA PRO A 174 -12.75 -0.85 -13.50
C PRO A 174 -11.33 -0.41 -13.13
N THR A 175 -10.98 -0.61 -11.85
CA THR A 175 -9.76 -0.07 -11.27
C THR A 175 -9.11 -1.10 -10.37
N LEU A 176 -7.86 -1.46 -10.70
CA LEU A 176 -7.01 -2.24 -9.82
C LEU A 176 -6.23 -1.28 -8.92
N ARG A 177 -6.27 -1.51 -7.60
CA ARG A 177 -5.46 -0.74 -6.66
C ARG A 177 -4.34 -1.58 -6.10
N ILE A 178 -3.14 -0.99 -6.08
CA ILE A 178 -1.94 -1.54 -5.46
C ILE A 178 -1.59 -0.64 -4.28
N GLU A 179 -1.43 -1.22 -3.10
CA GLU A 179 -1.03 -0.53 -1.87
C GLU A 179 0.19 -1.20 -1.24
N ILE A 180 1.12 -0.38 -0.77
CA ILE A 180 2.30 -0.76 0.01
C ILE A 180 2.22 -0.02 1.34
N GLU A 181 1.78 -0.69 2.39
CA GLU A 181 1.79 -0.14 3.74
C GLU A 181 3.17 -0.34 4.36
N MET A 182 3.88 0.75 4.66
CA MET A 182 5.30 0.71 5.04
C MET A 182 5.48 1.07 6.50
N ASN A 183 6.23 0.24 7.25
CA ASN A 183 6.76 0.62 8.55
C ASN A 183 8.03 1.46 8.35
N MET A 184 7.92 2.77 8.56
CA MET A 184 9.00 3.69 8.22
C MET A 184 10.27 3.46 9.02
N ALA A 185 10.19 2.94 10.25
CA ALA A 185 11.38 2.62 11.04
C ALA A 185 12.27 1.55 10.37
N TYR A 186 11.68 0.64 9.59
CA TYR A 186 12.41 -0.34 8.79
C TYR A 186 12.98 0.29 7.52
N PHE A 187 12.15 1.00 6.74
CA PHE A 187 12.56 1.57 5.46
C PHE A 187 13.58 2.72 5.58
N GLN A 188 13.60 3.44 6.70
CA GLN A 188 14.62 4.45 6.99
C GLN A 188 15.99 3.81 7.30
N LYS A 189 16.02 2.57 7.79
CA LYS A 189 17.25 1.88 8.26
C LYS A 189 17.72 0.75 7.33
N ARG A 190 17.04 0.52 6.20
CA ARG A 190 17.43 -0.55 5.27
C ARG A 190 18.79 -0.26 4.64
N ARG A 191 19.59 -1.32 4.48
CA ARG A 191 20.96 -1.21 3.94
C ARG A 191 20.99 -0.71 2.48
N LEU A 192 20.01 -1.13 1.68
CA LEU A 192 19.92 -0.77 0.26
C LEU A 192 18.75 0.20 0.08
N ASN A 193 19.02 1.34 -0.56
CA ASN A 193 18.05 2.37 -0.94
C ASN A 193 17.23 2.96 0.22
N PRO A 194 17.80 3.33 1.39
CA PRO A 194 17.00 3.81 2.52
C PRO A 194 16.05 4.96 2.13
N ILE A 195 14.81 4.90 2.63
CA ILE A 195 13.80 5.94 2.38
C ILE A 195 13.87 6.94 3.51
N LEU A 196 14.51 8.08 3.24
CA LEU A 196 14.84 9.11 4.21
C LEU A 196 13.66 10.07 4.48
N ILE A 197 12.47 9.52 4.65
CA ILE A 197 11.25 10.28 5.02
C ILE A 197 11.02 10.07 6.52
N PHE A 198 11.40 11.05 7.34
CA PHE A 198 11.27 11.02 8.81
C PHE A 198 10.17 11.92 9.32
N ASN A 199 10.01 13.09 8.70
CA ASN A 199 9.03 14.11 9.06
C ASN A 199 8.34 14.63 7.78
N PRO A 200 7.28 15.46 7.90
CA PRO A 200 6.59 15.96 6.72
C PRO A 200 7.51 16.68 5.73
N ARG A 201 8.54 17.43 6.18
CA ARG A 201 9.50 18.16 5.32
C ARG A 201 10.21 17.27 4.31
N ASP A 202 10.45 16.03 4.69
CA ASP A 202 11.20 15.09 3.85
C ASP A 202 10.40 14.60 2.64
N LEU A 203 9.07 14.78 2.64
CA LEU A 203 8.18 14.38 1.54
C LEU A 203 8.48 15.14 0.24
N TRP A 204 9.04 16.35 0.33
CA TRP A 204 9.42 17.19 -0.82
C TRP A 204 10.86 17.00 -1.27
N SER A 205 11.60 16.07 -0.67
CA SER A 205 12.94 15.77 -1.15
C SER A 205 12.86 15.12 -2.54
N GLN A 206 13.74 15.53 -3.47
CA GLN A 206 13.78 14.94 -4.82
C GLN A 206 13.93 13.42 -4.79
N SER A 207 14.55 12.88 -3.75
CA SER A 207 14.73 11.43 -3.57
C SER A 207 13.48 10.72 -3.06
N ALA A 208 12.58 11.37 -2.30
CA ALA A 208 11.39 10.74 -1.75
C ALA A 208 10.49 10.15 -2.84
N ALA A 209 10.05 10.98 -3.79
CA ALA A 209 9.17 10.53 -4.88
C ALA A 209 9.80 9.41 -5.71
N ALA A 210 11.11 9.51 -6.01
CA ALA A 210 11.84 8.50 -6.76
C ALA A 210 11.90 7.16 -6.00
N PHE A 211 12.18 7.16 -4.70
CA PHE A 211 12.21 5.93 -3.91
C PHE A 211 10.83 5.31 -3.71
N LEU A 212 9.78 6.10 -3.47
CA LEU A 212 8.41 5.58 -3.37
C LEU A 212 7.92 5.00 -4.70
N THR A 213 8.29 5.64 -5.82
CA THR A 213 8.05 5.12 -7.17
C THR A 213 8.79 3.81 -7.40
N PHE A 214 10.05 3.72 -7.01
CA PHE A 214 10.85 2.50 -7.10
C PHE A 214 10.17 1.34 -6.34
N GLU A 215 9.62 1.57 -5.15
CA GLU A 215 8.89 0.52 -4.42
C GLU A 215 7.67 -0.01 -5.19
N LEU A 216 6.94 0.83 -5.92
CA LEU A 216 5.82 0.39 -6.75
C LEU A 216 6.29 -0.52 -7.89
N TYR A 217 7.36 -0.14 -8.59
CA TYR A 217 7.95 -0.98 -9.63
C TYR A 217 8.48 -2.31 -9.07
N GLU A 218 9.18 -2.27 -7.93
CA GLU A 218 9.66 -3.47 -7.26
C GLU A 218 8.53 -4.41 -6.85
N VAL A 219 7.38 -3.85 -6.46
CA VAL A 219 6.19 -4.66 -6.17
C VAL A 219 5.69 -5.33 -7.43
N ILE A 220 5.44 -4.59 -8.50
CA ILE A 220 4.91 -5.12 -9.76
C ILE A 220 5.84 -6.17 -10.36
N SER A 221 7.13 -5.89 -10.47
CA SER A 221 8.13 -6.81 -11.05
C SER A 221 8.27 -8.12 -10.26
N SER A 222 7.96 -8.07 -8.96
CA SER A 222 8.01 -9.22 -8.05
C SER A 222 6.72 -10.03 -7.97
N LEU A 223 5.66 -9.62 -8.67
CA LEU A 223 4.42 -10.39 -8.73
C LEU A 223 4.62 -11.64 -9.58
N GLY A 224 4.07 -12.75 -9.09
CA GLY A 224 3.98 -13.99 -9.84
C GLY A 224 2.54 -14.26 -10.19
N PHE A 225 2.29 -14.51 -11.47
CA PHE A 225 1.00 -14.87 -12.02
C PHE A 225 0.98 -16.35 -12.43
N ASP A 226 -0.19 -16.97 -12.31
CA ASP A 226 -0.55 -18.19 -13.02
C ASP A 226 -0.95 -17.78 -14.44
N TYR A 227 -0.21 -18.26 -15.43
CA TYR A 227 -0.46 -17.94 -16.82
C TYR A 227 -1.42 -18.94 -17.48
N GLY A 228 -1.95 -19.90 -16.71
CA GLY A 228 -2.84 -20.93 -17.24
C GLY A 228 -2.15 -21.85 -18.25
N LEU A 229 -0.82 -21.97 -18.15
CA LEU A 229 -0.07 -22.95 -18.92
C LEU A 229 -0.47 -24.34 -18.40
N ASP A 230 -1.20 -25.05 -19.22
CA ASP A 230 -1.59 -26.42 -18.94
C ASP A 230 -0.41 -27.35 -19.29
N PRO A 231 0.15 -28.09 -18.32
CA PRO A 231 1.22 -29.04 -18.59
C PRO A 231 0.84 -30.08 -19.65
N GLU A 232 -0.44 -30.39 -19.83
CA GLU A 232 -0.91 -31.32 -20.85
C GLU A 232 -0.78 -30.77 -22.27
N GLN A 233 -0.76 -29.44 -22.42
CA GLN A 233 -0.56 -28.77 -23.71
C GLN A 233 0.92 -28.60 -24.07
N ALA A 234 1.83 -28.97 -23.16
CA ALA A 234 3.26 -28.89 -23.41
C ALA A 234 3.68 -29.85 -24.53
N ARG A 235 4.59 -29.41 -25.39
CA ARG A 235 5.09 -30.21 -26.53
C ARG A 235 5.82 -31.48 -26.10
N ASP A 236 6.44 -31.46 -24.93
CA ASP A 236 7.26 -32.54 -24.40
C ASP A 236 7.25 -32.56 -22.86
N PHE A 237 7.77 -33.66 -22.28
CA PHE A 237 7.81 -33.85 -20.83
C PHE A 237 8.69 -32.82 -20.11
N HIS A 238 9.72 -32.29 -20.78
CA HIS A 238 10.59 -31.28 -20.19
C HIS A 238 9.82 -29.97 -19.99
N ASP A 239 9.07 -29.54 -21.00
CA ASP A 239 8.23 -28.34 -20.93
C ASP A 239 7.08 -28.52 -19.93
N ALA A 240 6.43 -29.69 -19.91
CA ALA A 240 5.43 -30.01 -18.87
C ALA A 240 6.04 -29.91 -17.47
N SER A 241 7.26 -30.44 -17.28
CA SER A 241 8.00 -30.33 -16.02
C SER A 241 8.33 -28.89 -15.68
N VAL A 242 8.79 -28.08 -16.65
CA VAL A 242 9.06 -26.65 -16.44
C VAL A 242 7.80 -25.94 -15.95
N ILE A 243 6.65 -26.17 -16.60
CA ILE A 243 5.37 -25.58 -16.20
C ILE A 243 5.01 -25.99 -14.76
N ILE A 244 5.04 -27.28 -14.43
CA ILE A 244 4.67 -27.79 -13.10
C ILE A 244 5.59 -27.24 -12.01
N PHE A 245 6.91 -27.38 -12.20
CA PHE A 245 7.88 -26.98 -11.18
C PHE A 245 7.92 -25.48 -10.98
N MET A 246 7.72 -24.69 -12.03
CA MET A 246 7.86 -23.24 -11.95
C MET A 246 6.56 -22.50 -11.61
N SER A 247 5.40 -23.06 -11.95
CA SER A 247 4.09 -22.44 -11.67
C SER A 247 3.62 -22.71 -10.23
N ASN A 248 4.13 -23.76 -9.58
CA ASN A 248 3.86 -24.02 -8.17
C ASN A 248 4.94 -23.38 -7.25
N PRO A 249 4.58 -22.44 -6.35
CA PRO A 249 5.54 -21.79 -5.47
C PRO A 249 6.39 -22.74 -4.60
N LEU A 250 5.81 -23.86 -4.13
CA LEU A 250 6.52 -24.84 -3.32
C LEU A 250 7.57 -25.57 -4.16
N PHE A 251 7.19 -26.06 -5.34
CA PHE A 251 8.13 -26.75 -6.25
C PHE A 251 9.22 -25.82 -6.77
N LYS A 252 8.89 -24.57 -7.09
CA LYS A 252 9.88 -23.57 -7.51
C LYS A 252 10.94 -23.33 -6.43
N LYS A 253 10.52 -23.26 -5.16
CA LYS A 253 11.45 -23.13 -4.02
C LYS A 253 12.33 -24.37 -3.84
N VAL A 254 11.77 -25.56 -4.01
CA VAL A 254 12.54 -26.82 -3.98
C VAL A 254 13.55 -26.85 -5.12
N LEU A 255 13.13 -26.56 -6.35
CA LEU A 255 14.00 -26.51 -7.53
C LEU A 255 15.15 -25.51 -7.31
N LYS A 256 14.85 -24.29 -6.84
CA LYS A 256 15.87 -23.28 -6.54
C LYS A 256 16.89 -23.74 -5.49
N LYS A 257 16.46 -24.50 -4.47
CA LYS A 257 17.32 -24.98 -3.39
C LYS A 257 18.13 -26.22 -3.77
N LYS A 258 17.57 -27.09 -4.62
CA LYS A 258 18.12 -28.43 -4.92
C LYS A 258 18.87 -28.50 -6.25
N SER A 259 18.62 -27.58 -7.19
CA SER A 259 19.34 -27.51 -8.46
C SER A 259 20.50 -26.49 -8.41
N ASN A 260 21.43 -26.59 -9.35
CA ASN A 260 22.47 -25.57 -9.52
C ASN A 260 21.88 -24.30 -10.17
N TYR A 261 22.60 -23.18 -10.02
CA TYR A 261 22.16 -21.87 -10.53
C TYR A 261 21.83 -21.88 -12.03
N ARG A 262 22.65 -22.54 -12.86
CA ARG A 262 22.44 -22.59 -14.32
C ARG A 262 21.16 -23.34 -14.67
N THR A 263 20.89 -24.46 -14.00
CA THR A 263 19.67 -25.25 -14.20
C THR A 263 18.43 -24.44 -13.80
N TYR A 264 18.43 -23.81 -12.62
CA TYR A 264 17.32 -22.97 -12.19
C TYR A 264 17.07 -21.81 -13.17
N LYS A 265 18.14 -21.13 -13.61
CA LYS A 265 18.03 -20.08 -14.63
C LYS A 265 17.56 -20.58 -15.99
N GLY A 266 17.95 -21.79 -16.37
CA GLY A 266 17.45 -22.46 -17.57
C GLY A 266 15.94 -22.67 -17.52
N TYR A 267 15.42 -23.17 -16.39
CA TYR A 267 13.97 -23.33 -16.18
C TYR A 267 13.23 -21.99 -16.17
N GLU A 268 13.80 -20.94 -15.55
CA GLU A 268 13.23 -19.59 -15.61
C GLU A 268 13.12 -19.09 -17.05
N ARG A 269 14.20 -19.24 -17.84
CA ARG A 269 14.21 -18.82 -19.24
C ARG A 269 13.22 -19.62 -20.08
N ARG A 270 13.19 -20.96 -19.92
CA ARG A 270 12.30 -21.82 -20.72
C ARG A 270 10.82 -21.56 -20.40
N LEU A 271 10.48 -21.30 -19.14
CA LEU A 271 9.11 -20.89 -18.78
C LEU A 271 8.71 -19.60 -19.51
N GLU A 272 9.62 -18.64 -19.64
CA GLU A 272 9.36 -17.39 -20.33
C GLU A 272 9.15 -17.61 -21.85
N GLU A 273 9.96 -18.47 -22.47
CA GLU A 273 9.74 -18.90 -23.86
C GLU A 273 8.37 -19.57 -24.03
N LEU A 274 7.98 -20.48 -23.13
CA LEU A 274 6.67 -21.11 -23.14
C LEU A 274 5.54 -20.09 -22.98
N ARG A 275 5.69 -19.06 -22.14
CA ARG A 275 4.67 -18.00 -22.05
C ARG A 275 4.48 -17.29 -23.39
N GLN A 276 5.57 -16.97 -24.10
CA GLN A 276 5.50 -16.34 -25.41
C GLN A 276 4.83 -17.26 -26.44
N GLU A 277 5.21 -18.55 -26.47
CA GLU A 277 4.65 -19.57 -27.37
C GLU A 277 3.13 -19.71 -27.17
N PHE A 278 2.67 -19.75 -25.92
CA PHE A 278 1.25 -19.84 -25.56
C PHE A 278 0.49 -18.51 -25.60
N LYS A 279 1.16 -17.41 -26.00
CA LYS A 279 0.61 -16.04 -25.96
C LYS A 279 0.03 -15.66 -24.59
N GLY A 280 0.66 -16.14 -23.52
CA GLY A 280 0.33 -15.71 -22.17
C GLY A 280 0.52 -14.21 -22.04
N GLU A 281 -0.46 -13.50 -21.51
CA GLU A 281 -0.34 -12.07 -21.28
C GLU A 281 0.71 -11.81 -20.18
N ASP A 282 1.71 -10.99 -20.47
CA ASP A 282 2.66 -10.53 -19.47
C ASP A 282 2.01 -9.44 -18.60
N TYR A 283 1.35 -9.89 -17.55
CA TYR A 283 0.69 -9.02 -16.58
C TYR A 283 1.66 -8.04 -15.91
N ASN A 284 2.92 -8.41 -15.68
CA ASN A 284 3.90 -7.52 -15.09
C ASN A 284 4.20 -6.36 -16.05
N GLN A 285 4.53 -6.67 -17.30
CA GLN A 285 4.80 -5.63 -18.31
C GLN A 285 3.56 -4.75 -18.55
N MET A 286 2.36 -5.33 -18.59
CA MET A 286 1.12 -4.56 -18.71
C MET A 286 0.94 -3.58 -17.55
N LEU A 287 1.10 -4.05 -16.30
CA LEU A 287 0.97 -3.23 -15.11
C LEU A 287 2.06 -2.15 -15.02
N GLU A 288 3.30 -2.46 -15.42
CA GLU A 288 4.41 -1.49 -15.49
C GLU A 288 4.10 -0.36 -16.47
N LYS A 289 3.57 -0.67 -17.67
CA LYS A 289 3.15 0.36 -18.65
C LYS A 289 2.02 1.24 -18.11
N LEU A 290 1.04 0.65 -17.42
CA LEU A 290 -0.04 1.39 -16.77
C LEU A 290 0.49 2.29 -15.65
N LEU A 291 1.42 1.79 -14.82
CA LEU A 291 2.07 2.54 -13.78
C LEU A 291 2.86 3.73 -14.36
N GLU A 292 3.65 3.50 -15.40
CA GLU A 292 4.43 4.56 -16.06
C GLU A 292 3.53 5.69 -16.57
N LYS A 293 2.45 5.34 -17.28
CA LYS A 293 1.45 6.30 -17.76
C LYS A 293 0.82 7.07 -16.60
N LYS A 294 0.47 6.38 -15.51
CA LYS A 294 -0.17 6.98 -14.33
C LYS A 294 0.77 7.95 -13.61
N LEU A 295 2.02 7.56 -13.40
CA LEU A 295 3.02 8.42 -12.74
C LEU A 295 3.35 9.65 -13.59
N LYS A 296 3.45 9.51 -14.92
CA LYS A 296 3.60 10.65 -15.83
C LYS A 296 2.45 11.64 -15.68
N PHE A 297 1.20 11.15 -15.64
CA PHE A 297 0.03 12.00 -15.42
C PHE A 297 0.12 12.74 -14.07
N LEU A 298 0.37 12.02 -12.97
CA LEU A 298 0.44 12.60 -11.63
C LEU A 298 1.57 13.62 -11.47
N ASN A 299 2.68 13.47 -12.20
CA ASN A 299 3.82 14.39 -12.18
C ASN A 299 3.72 15.52 -13.20
N SER A 300 2.82 15.43 -14.18
CA SER A 300 2.68 16.42 -15.27
C SER A 300 1.80 17.62 -14.93
N ILE A 301 1.11 17.58 -13.79
CA ILE A 301 0.26 18.68 -13.32
C ILE A 301 1.20 19.74 -12.72
N PRO A 302 1.34 20.93 -13.34
CA PRO A 302 2.22 21.97 -12.81
C PRO A 302 1.79 22.33 -11.39
N VAL A 303 2.76 22.36 -10.48
CA VAL A 303 2.62 23.06 -9.20
C VAL A 303 2.50 24.54 -9.56
N ALA A 304 1.27 25.03 -9.69
CA ALA A 304 0.99 26.45 -9.77
C ALA A 304 1.29 27.13 -8.44
#